data_AF-Q9UYF6-F1
#
_entry.id   AF-Q9UYF6-F1
#
_cell.length_a   1.000
_cell.length_b   1.000
_cell.length_c   1.000
_cell.angle_alpha   90.00
_cell.angle_beta   90.00
_cell.angle_gamma   90.00
#
_symmetry.space_group_name_H-M   'P 1'
#
loop_
_entity.id
_entity.type
_entity.pdbx_description
1 polymer ?
#
loop_
_entity_poly.entity_id
_entity_poly.type
_entity_poly.pdbx_seq_one_letter_code
_entity_poly.pdbx_strand_id
1 'polypeptide(L)'
;MKKSELYKDIFKEASNIAMSHALTSLSQMIGGPIEMEAPDVEIVSRAEFLKLLAERGVSKGFTVMFDVTEGLSGLTILQFPKHSALNISAVLMGMEPGSMEELDEMGKSAIMEVGNILISAYTDILSNLIGEPVSLSPPKPAESLYDIEKELGRPDLRNVNSIVVFKSKFYKEDIGVESYFYLVPTPESFTKLVKKLEKQISEEVEANDEGN
;
A
#
# COMPACT_ATOMS: atom_id res chain seq x y z
N MET A 1 -21.00 11.05 1.19
CA MET A 1 -20.59 10.69 -0.19
C MET A 1 -19.63 11.71 -0.79
N LYS A 2 -19.95 13.00 -0.97
CA LYS A 2 -19.02 14.00 -1.57
C LYS A 2 -17.62 14.07 -0.92
N LYS A 3 -17.52 14.13 0.41
CA LYS A 3 -16.22 14.18 1.12
C LYS A 3 -15.38 12.90 0.95
N SER A 4 -16.02 11.74 0.83
CA SER A 4 -15.29 10.48 0.66
C SER A 4 -14.63 10.37 -0.71
N GLU A 5 -15.27 10.90 -1.75
CA GLU A 5 -14.67 10.96 -3.09
C GLU A 5 -13.49 11.94 -3.10
N LEU A 6 -13.67 13.11 -2.49
CA LEU A 6 -12.59 14.10 -2.39
C LEU A 6 -11.35 13.56 -1.64
N TYR A 7 -11.54 12.82 -0.55
CA TYR A 7 -10.41 12.19 0.14
C TYR A 7 -9.71 11.15 -0.74
N LYS A 8 -10.47 10.34 -1.49
CA LYS A 8 -9.88 9.39 -2.43
C LYS A 8 -9.06 10.11 -3.51
N ASP A 9 -9.54 11.24 -4.03
CA ASP A 9 -8.83 12.00 -5.04
C ASP A 9 -7.47 12.51 -4.52
N ILE A 10 -7.42 13.04 -3.31
CA ILE A 10 -6.16 13.47 -2.68
C ILE A 10 -5.21 12.29 -2.46
N PHE A 11 -5.72 11.16 -1.96
CA PHE A 11 -4.89 9.96 -1.84
C PHE A 11 -4.37 9.49 -3.19
N LYS A 12 -5.17 9.55 -4.25
CA LYS A 12 -4.77 9.18 -5.62
C LYS A 12 -3.67 10.09 -6.14
N GLU A 13 -3.81 11.40 -5.95
CA GLU A 13 -2.79 12.38 -6.36
C GLU A 13 -1.47 12.18 -5.60
N ALA A 14 -1.53 12.10 -4.27
CA ALA A 14 -0.34 11.82 -3.45
C ALA A 14 0.32 10.49 -3.84
N SER A 15 -0.49 9.47 -4.17
CA SER A 15 0.00 8.16 -4.61
C SER A 15 0.70 8.21 -5.96
N ASN A 16 0.15 8.94 -6.94
CA ASN A 16 0.79 9.13 -8.25
C ASN A 16 2.20 9.75 -8.12
N ILE A 17 2.34 10.77 -7.26
CA ILE A 17 3.62 11.46 -7.05
C ILE A 17 4.64 10.51 -6.41
N ALA A 18 4.28 9.89 -5.27
CA ALA A 18 5.23 9.05 -4.55
C ALA A 18 5.58 7.77 -5.31
N MET A 19 4.63 7.16 -6.02
CA MET A 19 4.88 5.93 -6.77
C MET A 19 5.74 6.17 -8.01
N SER A 20 5.79 7.39 -8.55
CA SER A 20 6.72 7.75 -9.63
C SER A 20 8.18 7.59 -9.20
N HIS A 21 8.51 7.92 -7.95
CA HIS A 21 9.84 7.67 -7.40
C HIS A 21 10.10 6.17 -7.21
N ALA A 22 9.13 5.42 -6.69
CA ALA A 22 9.22 3.97 -6.58
C ALA A 22 9.48 3.29 -7.94
N LEU A 23 8.78 3.72 -8.99
CA LEU A 23 8.95 3.21 -10.35
C LEU A 23 10.38 3.36 -10.87
N THR A 24 11.06 4.44 -10.53
CA THR A 24 12.46 4.64 -10.92
C THR A 24 13.33 3.55 -10.30
N SER A 25 13.21 3.31 -9.00
CA SER A 25 13.95 2.24 -8.31
C SER A 25 13.57 0.85 -8.82
N LEU A 26 12.28 0.59 -9.03
CA LEU A 26 11.81 -0.70 -9.56
C LEU A 26 12.32 -0.96 -10.98
N SER A 27 12.37 0.06 -11.85
CA SER A 27 12.87 -0.06 -13.23
C SER A 27 14.35 -0.47 -13.27
N GLN A 28 15.13 0.00 -12.29
CA GLN A 28 16.53 -0.38 -12.14
C GLN A 28 16.66 -1.83 -11.68
N MET A 29 15.82 -2.27 -10.74
CA MET A 29 15.82 -3.65 -10.24
C MET A 29 15.39 -4.68 -11.28
N ILE A 30 14.34 -4.37 -12.05
CA ILE A 30 13.74 -5.26 -13.04
C ILE A 30 14.43 -5.11 -14.42
N GLY A 31 15.41 -4.21 -14.55
CA GLY A 31 16.24 -4.08 -15.74
C GLY A 31 15.46 -3.59 -16.96
N GLY A 32 14.75 -2.47 -16.84
CA GLY A 32 14.04 -1.83 -17.95
C GLY A 32 12.89 -0.95 -17.50
N PRO A 33 12.29 -0.17 -18.42
CA PRO A 33 11.15 0.68 -18.10
C PRO A 33 9.98 -0.16 -17.58
N ILE A 34 9.29 0.38 -16.58
CA ILE A 34 8.06 -0.18 -16.01
C ILE A 34 6.99 0.89 -16.18
N GLU A 35 5.84 0.49 -16.67
CA GLU A 35 4.66 1.33 -16.73
C GLU A 35 3.77 1.04 -15.51
N MET A 36 3.00 2.04 -15.10
CA MET A 36 2.09 1.94 -13.97
C MET A 36 0.72 2.44 -14.35
N GLU A 37 -0.31 1.71 -13.94
CA GLU A 37 -1.67 2.26 -13.94
C GLU A 37 -1.81 3.23 -12.77
N ALA A 38 -2.53 4.33 -12.96
CA ALA A 38 -2.83 5.25 -11.87
C ALA A 38 -3.38 4.46 -10.66
N PRO A 39 -2.81 4.63 -9.45
CA PRO A 39 -3.19 3.85 -8.30
C PRO A 39 -4.64 4.12 -7.96
N ASP A 40 -5.40 3.07 -7.70
CA ASP A 40 -6.78 3.19 -7.25
C ASP A 40 -6.84 3.19 -5.73
N VAL A 41 -7.72 4.02 -5.18
CA VAL A 41 -7.84 4.20 -3.73
C VAL A 41 -9.29 4.05 -3.31
N GLU A 42 -9.51 3.18 -2.33
CA GLU A 42 -10.81 2.93 -1.73
C GLU A 42 -10.75 3.06 -0.21
N ILE A 43 -11.87 3.45 0.39
CA ILE A 43 -12.05 3.38 1.83
C ILE A 43 -13.16 2.36 2.07
N VAL A 44 -12.81 1.24 2.68
CA VAL A 44 -13.68 0.09 2.84
C VAL A 44 -13.96 -0.20 4.30
N SER A 45 -15.05 -0.92 4.55
CA SER A 45 -15.37 -1.42 5.89
C SER A 45 -14.40 -2.52 6.34
N ARG A 46 -14.30 -2.78 7.65
CA ARG A 46 -13.50 -3.93 8.15
C ARG A 46 -13.95 -5.26 7.55
N ALA A 47 -15.26 -5.46 7.42
CA ALA A 47 -15.82 -6.68 6.85
C ALA A 47 -15.43 -6.86 5.37
N GLU A 48 -15.49 -5.77 4.60
CA GLU A 48 -15.08 -5.76 3.20
C GLU A 48 -13.57 -5.95 3.03
N PHE A 49 -12.77 -5.32 3.88
CA PHE A 49 -11.32 -5.52 3.91
C PHE A 49 -10.95 -6.99 4.15
N LEU A 50 -11.54 -7.64 5.16
CA LEU A 50 -11.30 -9.06 5.43
C LEU A 50 -11.73 -9.95 4.27
N LYS A 51 -12.86 -9.63 3.62
CA LYS A 51 -13.32 -10.30 2.41
C LYS A 51 -12.29 -10.18 1.28
N LEU A 52 -11.79 -8.98 1.01
CA LEU A 52 -10.77 -8.74 -0.02
C LEU A 52 -9.49 -9.55 0.24
N LEU A 53 -9.00 -9.59 1.49
CA LEU A 53 -7.84 -10.40 1.86
C LEU A 53 -8.07 -11.89 1.62
N ALA A 54 -9.25 -12.40 1.96
CA ALA A 54 -9.62 -13.80 1.75
C ALA A 54 -9.70 -14.14 0.25
N GLU A 55 -10.33 -13.28 -0.55
CA GLU A 55 -10.45 -13.44 -2.00
C GLU A 55 -9.10 -13.42 -2.71
N ARG A 56 -8.19 -12.52 -2.29
CA ARG A 56 -6.83 -12.40 -2.85
C ARG A 56 -5.88 -13.50 -2.40
N GLY A 57 -6.20 -14.20 -1.33
CA GLY A 57 -5.48 -15.38 -0.85
C GLY A 57 -4.12 -15.05 -0.23
N VAL A 58 -4.12 -14.64 1.04
CA VAL A 58 -2.91 -14.35 1.85
C VAL A 58 -1.89 -15.49 1.78
N SER A 59 -2.34 -16.74 1.99
CA SER A 59 -1.45 -17.92 2.07
C SER A 59 -0.83 -18.35 0.75
N LYS A 60 -1.28 -17.79 -0.38
CA LYS A 60 -0.81 -18.16 -1.72
C LYS A 60 0.14 -17.12 -2.32
N GLY A 61 0.11 -15.90 -1.81
CA GLY A 61 0.96 -14.81 -2.26
C GLY A 61 2.08 -14.50 -1.28
N PHE A 62 2.45 -13.22 -1.24
CA PHE A 62 3.37 -12.68 -0.25
C PHE A 62 2.67 -11.53 0.47
N THR A 63 2.55 -11.63 1.79
CA THR A 63 1.92 -10.58 2.61
C THR A 63 2.81 -10.25 3.79
N VAL A 64 3.01 -8.96 4.03
CA VAL A 64 3.85 -8.45 5.12
C VAL A 64 3.14 -7.28 5.79
N MET A 65 3.27 -7.21 7.10
CA MET A 65 2.63 -6.20 7.94
C MET A 65 3.66 -5.34 8.67
N PHE A 66 3.31 -4.10 8.97
CA PHE A 66 4.13 -3.18 9.72
C PHE A 66 3.26 -2.38 10.69
N ASP A 67 3.69 -2.20 11.93
CA ASP A 67 3.05 -1.23 12.81
C ASP A 67 3.51 0.18 12.44
N VAL A 68 2.59 1.13 12.47
CA VAL A 68 2.95 2.54 12.38
C VAL A 68 3.37 3.02 13.76
N THR A 69 4.63 3.43 13.90
CA THR A 69 5.27 3.72 15.19
C THR A 69 5.44 5.21 15.46
N GLU A 70 5.35 6.05 14.43
CA GLU A 70 5.48 7.52 14.53
C GLU A 70 4.56 8.23 13.53
N GLY A 71 4.16 9.46 13.85
CA GLY A 71 3.31 10.32 13.02
C GLY A 71 1.82 9.93 13.05
N LEU A 72 1.54 8.64 12.90
CA LEU A 72 0.24 7.99 13.02
C LEU A 72 0.34 6.77 13.94
N SER A 73 -0.77 6.10 14.16
CA SER A 73 -0.85 4.80 14.82
C SER A 73 -1.80 3.90 14.05
N GLY A 74 -1.41 2.64 13.91
CA GLY A 74 -2.18 1.69 13.12
C GLY A 74 -1.34 0.52 12.65
N LEU A 75 -1.92 -0.25 11.75
CA LEU A 75 -1.26 -1.35 11.04
C LEU A 75 -1.26 -1.02 9.55
N THR A 76 -0.14 -1.24 8.88
CA THR A 76 -0.07 -1.28 7.42
C THR A 76 0.21 -2.69 6.95
N ILE A 77 -0.33 -3.03 5.78
CA ILE A 77 -0.18 -4.35 5.19
C ILE A 77 0.14 -4.16 3.72
N LEU A 78 1.19 -4.81 3.24
CA LEU A 78 1.53 -4.91 1.82
C LEU A 78 1.31 -6.35 1.37
N GLN A 79 0.48 -6.51 0.33
CA GLN A 79 0.12 -7.81 -0.22
C GLN A 79 0.40 -7.85 -1.72
N PHE A 80 1.10 -8.89 -2.14
CA PHE A 80 1.25 -9.30 -3.52
C PHE A 80 0.49 -10.62 -3.72
N PRO A 81 -0.52 -10.67 -4.60
CA PRO A 81 -1.15 -11.93 -4.97
C PRO A 81 -0.13 -12.92 -5.54
N LYS A 82 -0.46 -14.22 -5.49
CA LYS A 82 0.41 -15.32 -5.95
C LYS A 82 1.10 -15.03 -7.29
N HIS A 83 0.32 -14.65 -8.30
CA HIS A 83 0.86 -14.45 -9.65
C HIS A 83 1.88 -13.30 -9.70
N SER A 84 1.52 -12.14 -9.14
CA SER A 84 2.43 -10.99 -9.02
C SER A 84 3.71 -11.36 -8.29
N ALA A 85 3.56 -12.11 -7.19
CA ALA A 85 4.66 -12.42 -6.32
C ALA A 85 5.67 -13.38 -6.98
N LEU A 86 5.17 -14.40 -7.68
CA LEU A 86 6.01 -15.33 -8.45
C LEU A 86 6.69 -14.64 -9.63
N ASN A 87 5.95 -13.84 -10.40
CA ASN A 87 6.50 -13.18 -11.58
C ASN A 87 7.62 -12.22 -11.22
N ILE A 88 7.41 -11.37 -10.19
CA ILE A 88 8.42 -10.39 -9.81
C ILE A 88 9.65 -11.06 -9.20
N SER A 89 9.47 -12.10 -8.38
CA SER A 89 10.59 -12.87 -7.84
C SER A 89 11.38 -13.57 -8.95
N ALA A 90 10.71 -14.17 -9.94
CA ALA A 90 11.36 -14.81 -11.08
C ALA A 90 12.25 -13.82 -11.85
N VAL A 91 11.70 -12.65 -12.17
CA VAL A 91 12.43 -11.60 -12.91
C VAL A 91 13.65 -11.10 -12.14
N LEU A 92 13.50 -10.85 -10.84
CA LEU A 92 14.62 -10.41 -9.99
C LEU A 92 15.70 -11.47 -9.83
N MET A 93 15.34 -12.75 -9.97
CA MET A 93 16.26 -13.88 -9.97
C MET A 93 16.82 -14.21 -11.35
N GLY A 94 16.49 -13.42 -12.38
CA GLY A 94 16.94 -13.63 -13.76
C GLY A 94 16.29 -14.84 -14.45
N MET A 95 15.13 -15.28 -13.97
CA MET A 95 14.33 -16.37 -14.51
C MET A 95 13.20 -15.85 -15.40
N GLU A 96 12.68 -16.70 -16.28
CA GLU A 96 11.53 -16.34 -17.11
C GLU A 96 10.28 -16.11 -16.24
N PRO A 97 9.47 -15.07 -16.50
CA PRO A 97 8.18 -14.88 -15.82
C PRO A 97 7.29 -16.12 -15.91
N GLY A 98 6.58 -16.46 -14.84
CA GLY A 98 5.74 -17.66 -14.78
C GLY A 98 6.49 -18.99 -14.62
N SER A 99 7.82 -19.00 -14.58
CA SER A 99 8.62 -20.23 -14.35
C SER A 99 8.62 -20.72 -12.91
N MET A 100 8.25 -19.86 -11.95
CA MET A 100 8.11 -20.23 -10.53
C MET A 100 6.69 -20.70 -10.22
N GLU A 101 6.58 -21.85 -9.56
CA GLU A 101 5.28 -22.36 -9.07
C GLU A 101 4.99 -21.94 -7.61
N GLU A 102 6.05 -21.71 -6.83
CA GLU A 102 6.04 -21.36 -5.41
C GLU A 102 7.16 -20.37 -5.06
N LEU A 103 6.98 -19.64 -3.95
CA LEU A 103 7.98 -18.72 -3.40
C LEU A 103 8.85 -19.46 -2.38
N ASP A 104 10.08 -19.77 -2.77
CA ASP A 104 11.11 -20.21 -1.84
C ASP A 104 11.69 -19.03 -1.04
N GLU A 105 12.65 -19.29 -0.15
CA GLU A 105 13.24 -18.26 0.71
C GLU A 105 13.98 -17.16 -0.09
N MET A 106 14.55 -17.51 -1.25
CA MET A 106 15.22 -16.54 -2.12
C MET A 106 14.18 -15.67 -2.83
N GLY A 107 13.10 -16.27 -3.32
CA GLY A 107 11.97 -15.57 -3.92
C GLY A 107 11.28 -14.64 -2.93
N LYS A 108 11.08 -15.06 -1.68
CA LYS A 108 10.58 -14.22 -0.58
C LYS A 108 11.51 -13.04 -0.28
N SER A 109 12.82 -13.27 -0.30
CA SER A 109 13.81 -12.19 -0.09
C SER A 109 13.78 -11.18 -1.25
N ALA A 110 13.72 -11.68 -2.49
CA ALA A 110 13.66 -10.84 -3.69
C ALA A 110 12.40 -9.95 -3.70
N ILE A 111 11.22 -10.52 -3.43
CA ILE A 111 9.99 -9.72 -3.38
C ILE A 111 9.94 -8.77 -2.19
N MET A 112 10.57 -9.10 -1.06
CA MET A 112 10.68 -8.18 0.07
C MET A 112 11.49 -6.93 -0.29
N GLU A 113 12.48 -7.03 -1.18
CA GLU A 113 13.21 -5.85 -1.65
C GLU A 113 12.31 -4.89 -2.46
N VAL A 114 11.44 -5.44 -3.31
CA VAL A 114 10.39 -4.65 -3.95
C VAL A 114 9.40 -4.10 -2.92
N GLY A 115 9.05 -4.92 -1.93
CA GLY A 115 8.20 -4.52 -0.82
C GLY A 115 8.77 -3.32 -0.05
N ASN A 116 10.07 -3.27 0.15
CA ASN A 116 10.78 -2.17 0.82
C ASN A 116 10.75 -0.86 0.01
N ILE A 117 10.76 -0.94 -1.32
CA ILE A 117 10.59 0.24 -2.17
C ILE A 117 9.15 0.76 -2.08
N LEU A 118 8.16 -0.14 -2.23
CA LEU A 118 6.76 0.24 -2.16
C LEU A 118 6.39 0.79 -0.79
N ILE A 119 6.83 0.15 0.30
CA ILE A 119 6.54 0.60 1.65
C ILE A 119 7.15 1.98 1.94
N SER A 120 8.34 2.27 1.40
CA SER A 120 8.96 3.59 1.52
C SER A 120 8.11 4.65 0.82
N ALA A 121 7.67 4.38 -0.42
CA ALA A 121 6.78 5.29 -1.14
C ALA A 121 5.44 5.51 -0.42
N TYR A 122 4.83 4.45 0.13
CA TYR A 122 3.61 4.60 0.93
C TYR A 122 3.85 5.39 2.22
N THR A 123 5.01 5.22 2.86
CA THR A 123 5.38 5.98 4.06
C THR A 123 5.58 7.46 3.75
N ASP A 124 6.16 7.78 2.59
CA ASP A 124 6.29 9.15 2.10
C ASP A 124 4.92 9.78 1.81
N ILE A 125 3.99 9.04 1.20
CA ILE A 125 2.58 9.49 1.02
C ILE A 125 2.00 9.87 2.37
N LEU A 126 2.05 8.97 3.35
CA LEU A 126 1.47 9.23 4.66
C LEU A 126 2.12 10.43 5.35
N SER A 127 3.44 10.54 5.27
CA SER A 127 4.20 11.67 5.85
C SER A 127 3.80 13.01 5.23
N ASN A 128 3.69 13.06 3.90
CA ASN A 128 3.28 14.26 3.17
C ASN A 128 1.85 14.67 3.50
N LEU A 129 0.93 13.69 3.57
CA LEU A 129 -0.47 13.96 3.89
C LEU A 129 -0.66 14.52 5.30
N ILE A 130 0.14 14.08 6.27
CA ILE A 130 0.03 14.59 7.65
C ILE A 130 0.99 15.75 7.93
N GLY A 131 1.96 16.03 7.04
CA GLY A 131 2.98 17.06 7.19
C GLY A 131 4.00 16.79 8.30
N GLU A 132 4.19 15.53 8.69
CA GLU A 132 5.05 15.08 9.79
C GLU A 132 5.67 13.72 9.40
N PRO A 133 6.86 13.35 9.89
CA PRO A 133 7.46 12.04 9.60
C PRO A 133 6.57 10.88 10.05
N VAL A 134 6.51 9.84 9.23
CA VAL A 134 5.90 8.54 9.56
C VAL A 134 6.99 7.48 9.60
N SER A 135 6.99 6.69 10.66
CA SER A 135 7.93 5.57 10.85
C SER A 135 7.14 4.27 10.99
N LEU A 136 7.73 3.19 10.47
CA LEU A 136 7.17 1.84 10.55
C LEU A 136 8.06 0.93 11.39
N SER A 137 7.46 -0.11 11.99
CA SER A 137 8.21 -1.20 12.62
C SER A 137 9.00 -2.01 11.57
N PRO A 138 9.90 -2.91 11.99
CA PRO A 138 10.37 -3.99 11.11
C PRO A 138 9.20 -4.82 10.55
N PRO A 139 9.39 -5.47 9.38
CA PRO A 139 8.36 -6.28 8.73
C PRO A 139 7.95 -7.49 9.57
N LYS A 140 6.66 -7.81 9.56
CA LYS A 140 6.07 -9.04 10.11
C LYS A 140 5.39 -9.82 8.99
N PRO A 141 5.94 -10.94 8.52
CA PRO A 141 5.29 -11.78 7.52
C PRO A 141 3.91 -12.27 8.02
N ALA A 142 2.95 -12.37 7.11
CA ALA A 142 1.66 -12.99 7.35
C ALA A 142 1.49 -14.19 6.41
N GLU A 143 1.44 -15.40 6.97
CA GLU A 143 1.30 -16.64 6.20
C GLU A 143 -0.17 -17.03 6.00
N SER A 144 -1.06 -16.43 6.79
CA SER A 144 -2.47 -16.73 6.78
C SER A 144 -3.32 -15.50 7.11
N LEU A 145 -4.62 -15.58 6.80
CA LEU A 145 -5.58 -14.56 7.22
C LEU A 145 -5.64 -14.45 8.76
N TYR A 146 -5.41 -15.55 9.47
CA TYR A 146 -5.41 -15.58 10.94
C TYR A 146 -4.33 -14.67 11.54
N ASP A 147 -3.14 -14.60 10.93
CA ASP A 147 -2.06 -13.74 11.42
C ASP A 147 -2.47 -12.27 11.37
N ILE A 148 -3.17 -11.87 10.31
CA ILE A 148 -3.72 -10.53 10.15
C ILE A 148 -4.86 -10.30 11.15
N GLU A 149 -5.82 -11.22 11.25
CA GLU A 149 -6.95 -11.10 12.18
C GLU A 149 -6.51 -10.97 13.64
N LYS A 150 -5.43 -11.68 14.03
CA LYS A 150 -4.82 -11.58 15.34
C LYS A 150 -4.34 -10.16 15.65
N GLU A 151 -3.63 -9.52 14.72
CA GLU A 151 -3.20 -8.12 14.86
C GLU A 151 -4.40 -7.16 14.88
N LEU A 152 -5.41 -7.40 14.05
CA LEU A 152 -6.65 -6.60 14.06
C LEU A 152 -7.49 -6.80 15.33
N GLY A 153 -7.18 -7.81 16.16
CA GLY A 153 -7.82 -8.07 17.45
C GLY A 153 -7.25 -7.25 18.62
N ARG A 154 -6.14 -6.54 18.40
CA ARG A 154 -5.51 -5.70 19.45
C ARG A 154 -6.47 -4.59 19.91
N PRO A 155 -6.39 -4.13 21.18
CA PRO A 155 -7.33 -3.14 21.73
C PRO A 155 -7.44 -1.83 20.94
N ASP A 156 -6.35 -1.39 20.32
CA ASP A 156 -6.22 -0.20 19.47
C ASP A 156 -6.87 -0.37 18.08
N LEU A 157 -6.93 -1.60 17.56
CA LEU A 157 -7.42 -1.90 16.19
C LEU A 157 -8.78 -2.59 16.13
N ARG A 158 -9.22 -3.25 17.21
CA ARG A 158 -10.46 -4.07 17.23
C ARG A 158 -11.73 -3.33 16.83
N ASN A 159 -11.76 -2.01 16.99
CA ASN A 159 -12.90 -1.15 16.67
C ASN A 159 -12.70 -0.34 15.38
N VAL A 160 -11.59 -0.52 14.67
CA VAL A 160 -11.36 0.16 13.39
C VAL A 160 -12.30 -0.40 12.34
N ASN A 161 -13.01 0.50 11.65
CA ASN A 161 -13.92 0.15 10.56
C ASN A 161 -13.63 0.88 9.25
N SER A 162 -12.74 1.88 9.24
CA SER A 162 -12.33 2.56 8.01
C SER A 162 -10.93 2.12 7.64
N ILE A 163 -10.80 1.35 6.56
CA ILE A 163 -9.52 0.87 6.04
C ILE A 163 -9.30 1.56 4.70
N VAL A 164 -8.13 2.17 4.51
CA VAL A 164 -7.75 2.75 3.21
C VAL A 164 -7.00 1.69 2.43
N VAL A 165 -7.44 1.43 1.20
CA VAL A 165 -6.89 0.41 0.31
C VAL A 165 -6.32 1.11 -0.91
N PHE A 166 -5.03 0.94 -1.13
CA PHE A 166 -4.32 1.39 -2.33
C PHE A 166 -4.07 0.17 -3.21
N LYS A 167 -4.51 0.23 -4.45
CA LYS A 167 -4.27 -0.80 -5.47
C LYS A 167 -3.29 -0.23 -6.47
N SER A 168 -2.17 -0.91 -6.66
CA SER A 168 -1.17 -0.53 -7.65
C SER A 168 -0.99 -1.66 -8.65
N LYS A 169 -0.89 -1.29 -9.93
CA LYS A 169 -0.55 -2.22 -11.00
C LYS A 169 0.63 -1.68 -11.77
N PHE A 170 1.66 -2.51 -11.88
CA PHE A 170 2.88 -2.25 -12.59
C PHE A 170 3.01 -3.27 -13.71
N TYR A 171 3.53 -2.86 -14.86
CA TYR A 171 3.71 -3.76 -15.98
C TYR A 171 4.99 -3.45 -16.76
N LYS A 172 5.63 -4.51 -17.23
CA LYS A 172 6.75 -4.45 -18.16
C LYS A 172 6.55 -5.53 -19.21
N GLU A 173 6.29 -5.13 -20.45
CA GLU A 173 6.00 -6.06 -21.55
C GLU A 173 4.86 -7.03 -21.14
N ASP A 174 5.14 -8.33 -21.04
CA ASP A 174 4.17 -9.36 -20.66
C ASP A 174 4.10 -9.62 -19.13
N ILE A 175 4.84 -8.87 -18.33
CA ILE A 175 4.91 -9.02 -16.87
C ILE A 175 3.94 -8.05 -16.22
N GLY A 176 2.81 -8.56 -15.72
CA GLY A 176 1.89 -7.81 -14.85
C GLY A 176 2.15 -8.08 -13.37
N VAL A 177 2.29 -7.02 -12.58
CA VAL A 177 2.46 -7.07 -11.12
C VAL A 177 1.40 -6.22 -10.46
N GLU A 178 0.50 -6.87 -9.73
CA GLU A 178 -0.45 -6.20 -8.84
C GLU A 178 0.07 -6.21 -7.41
N SER A 179 -0.10 -5.10 -6.69
CA SER A 179 0.10 -5.01 -5.25
C SER A 179 -1.01 -4.23 -4.56
N TYR A 180 -1.24 -4.55 -3.30
CA TYR A 180 -2.26 -3.95 -2.46
C TYR A 180 -1.62 -3.47 -1.17
N PHE A 181 -1.75 -2.18 -0.88
CA PHE A 181 -1.35 -1.59 0.38
C PHE A 181 -2.59 -1.20 1.17
N TYR A 182 -2.66 -1.64 2.42
CA TYR A 182 -3.77 -1.38 3.31
C TYR A 182 -3.26 -0.54 4.47
N LEU A 183 -3.92 0.58 4.75
CA LEU A 183 -3.76 1.34 5.98
C LEU A 183 -4.96 1.04 6.88
N VAL A 184 -4.69 0.49 8.05
CA VAL A 184 -5.65 0.26 9.13
C VAL A 184 -5.30 1.24 10.27
N PRO A 185 -5.72 2.50 10.18
CA PRO A 185 -5.37 3.52 11.17
C PRO A 185 -6.25 3.36 12.42
N THR A 186 -5.70 3.68 13.59
CA THR A 186 -6.54 3.84 14.79
C THR A 186 -7.60 4.94 14.56
N PRO A 187 -8.73 4.95 15.29
CA PRO A 187 -9.75 5.99 15.13
C PRO A 187 -9.20 7.42 15.27
N GLU A 188 -8.25 7.63 16.19
CA GLU A 188 -7.57 8.91 16.40
C GLU A 188 -6.71 9.27 15.19
N SER A 189 -5.96 8.31 14.65
CA SER A 189 -5.10 8.50 13.49
C SER A 189 -5.90 8.77 12.22
N PHE A 190 -7.03 8.07 12.03
CA PHE A 190 -7.96 8.35 10.95
C PHE A 190 -8.50 9.78 11.04
N THR A 191 -8.88 10.21 12.25
CA THR A 191 -9.35 11.58 12.49
C THR A 191 -8.25 12.61 12.20
N LYS A 192 -7.00 12.35 12.60
CA LYS A 192 -5.85 13.22 12.29
C LYS A 192 -5.65 13.35 10.77
N LEU A 193 -5.67 12.22 10.06
CA LEU A 193 -5.51 12.16 8.61
C LEU A 193 -6.60 12.97 7.90
N VAL A 194 -7.87 12.73 8.25
CA VAL A 194 -9.01 13.47 7.69
C VAL A 194 -8.89 14.97 7.93
N LYS A 195 -8.52 15.40 9.15
CA LYS A 195 -8.35 16.84 9.45
C LYS A 195 -7.26 17.50 8.61
N LYS A 196 -6.15 16.80 8.37
CA LYS A 196 -5.05 17.32 7.54
C LYS A 196 -5.48 17.43 6.08
N LEU A 197 -6.18 16.41 5.57
CA LEU A 197 -6.79 16.44 4.23
C LEU A 197 -7.79 17.58 4.07
N GLU A 198 -8.72 17.76 5.03
CA GLU A 198 -9.69 18.86 5.02
C GLU A 198 -9.03 20.24 5.04
N LYS A 199 -7.88 20.38 5.73
CA LYS A 199 -7.12 21.62 5.73
C LYS A 199 -6.49 21.92 4.35
N GLN A 200 -5.89 20.92 3.72
CA GLN A 200 -5.29 21.05 2.38
C GLN A 200 -6.32 21.45 1.33
N ILE A 201 -7.52 20.85 1.39
CA ILE A 201 -8.64 21.21 0.51
C ILE A 201 -9.01 22.68 0.64
N SER A 202 -9.12 23.19 1.88
CA SER A 202 -9.49 24.59 2.11
C SER A 202 -8.43 25.55 1.57
N GLU A 203 -7.14 25.22 1.75
CA GLU A 203 -6.02 26.03 1.25
C GLU A 203 -5.96 26.06 -0.29
N GLU A 204 -6.27 24.95 -0.97
CA GLU A 204 -6.36 24.90 -2.43
C GLU A 204 -7.54 25.71 -3.00
N VAL A 205 -8.68 25.72 -2.32
CA VAL A 205 -9.84 26.52 -2.74
C VAL A 205 -9.55 28.01 -2.59
N GLU A 206 -8.93 28.42 -1.48
CA GLU A 206 -8.55 29.82 -1.24
C GLU A 206 -7.50 30.31 -2.26
N ALA A 207 -6.49 29.49 -2.58
CA ALA A 207 -5.47 29.82 -3.58
C ALA A 207 -6.03 29.97 -5.01
N ASN A 208 -7.08 29.21 -5.35
CA ASN A 208 -7.73 29.29 -6.66
C ASN A 208 -8.71 30.47 -6.77
N ASP A 209 -9.29 30.94 -5.67
CA ASP A 209 -10.15 32.13 -5.63
C ASP A 209 -9.35 33.45 -5.64
N GLU A 210 -8.12 33.47 -5.11
CA GLU A 210 -7.23 34.66 -5.16
C GLU A 210 -6.52 34.85 -6.52
N GLY A 211 -6.54 33.83 -7.38
CA GLY A 211 -5.91 33.83 -8.70
C GLY A 211 -6.81 34.23 -9.87
N ASN A 212 -8.06 34.62 -9.62
CA ASN A 212 -9.09 34.88 -10.64
C ASN A 212 -9.63 36.32 -10.60
#